data_AF-A0A0S8AH07-F1
#
_entry.id   AF-A0A0S8AH07-F1
#
_cell.length_a   1.000
_cell.length_b   1.000
_cell.length_c   1.000
_cell.angle_alpha   90.00
_cell.angle_beta   90.00
_cell.angle_gamma   90.00
#
_symmetry.space_group_name_H-M   'P 1'
#
loop_
_entity.id
_entity.type
_entity.pdbx_description
1 polymer ?
#
loop_
_entity_poly.entity_id
_entity_poly.type
_entity_poly.pdbx_seq_one_letter_code
_entity_poly.pdbx_strand_id
1 'polypeptide(L)'
;MESKTLYLATYPNVAFTHSGDSRKKAVPFAHKELKKSLEAIVSESDPGPRRPVLEDMFTDKARTLKASVNALLEEIQLRQDLNTSHFNKMNDEICRQHTELMQLDNIRDSYPFDLTRDLDEAKARIKSNVLELEREKRQEGLECWRDLMFLKKYLMRSLKDYWELARRRNALSPSKLTSSITS
;
A
#
# COMPACT_ATOMS: atom_id res chain seq x y z
N MET A 1 -33.28 -53.31 -17.21
CA MET A 1 -32.27 -52.25 -17.40
C MET A 1 -32.90 -50.98 -16.86
N GLU A 2 -32.62 -50.65 -15.60
CA GLU A 2 -33.25 -49.54 -14.90
C GLU A 2 -32.40 -48.27 -15.05
N SER A 3 -32.96 -47.28 -15.72
CA SER A 3 -32.48 -45.91 -15.76
C SER A 3 -32.86 -45.20 -14.46
N LYS A 4 -31.87 -44.85 -13.63
CA LYS A 4 -32.06 -43.92 -12.51
C LYS A 4 -31.28 -42.62 -12.77
N THR A 5 -32.09 -41.60 -13.03
CA THR A 5 -31.79 -40.17 -13.16
C THR A 5 -30.91 -39.66 -12.02
N LEU A 6 -29.77 -39.04 -12.38
CA LEU A 6 -28.96 -38.25 -11.47
C LEU A 6 -29.60 -36.88 -11.26
N TYR A 7 -29.76 -36.51 -10.00
CA TYR A 7 -30.36 -35.27 -9.52
C TYR A 7 -29.61 -34.04 -10.03
N LEU A 8 -30.37 -33.08 -10.57
CA LEU A 8 -29.95 -31.71 -10.82
C LEU A 8 -29.66 -31.05 -9.46
N ALA A 9 -28.40 -30.72 -9.18
CA ALA A 9 -28.05 -29.90 -8.02
C ALA A 9 -28.50 -28.46 -8.26
N THR A 10 -29.61 -28.07 -7.64
CA THR A 10 -30.10 -26.70 -7.58
C THR A 10 -29.11 -25.86 -6.76
N TYR A 11 -28.31 -25.03 -7.44
CA TYR A 11 -27.49 -24.03 -6.77
C TYR A 11 -28.39 -22.91 -6.20
N PRO A 12 -28.14 -22.44 -4.97
CA PRO A 12 -28.90 -21.33 -4.41
C PRO A 12 -28.56 -20.05 -5.16
N ASN A 13 -29.62 -19.40 -5.63
CA ASN A 13 -29.63 -18.09 -6.26
C ASN A 13 -29.17 -17.06 -5.21
N VAL A 14 -27.91 -16.64 -5.25
CA VAL A 14 -27.39 -15.62 -4.34
C VAL A 14 -27.82 -14.26 -4.89
N ALA A 15 -28.88 -13.73 -4.29
CA ALA A 15 -29.39 -12.40 -4.57
C ALA A 15 -28.26 -11.36 -4.43
N PHE A 16 -28.00 -10.64 -5.53
CA PHE A 16 -27.21 -9.41 -5.54
C PHE A 16 -27.93 -8.39 -4.65
N THR A 17 -27.46 -8.22 -3.41
CA THR A 17 -27.76 -7.02 -2.65
C THR A 17 -26.75 -5.95 -3.06
N HIS A 18 -27.23 -4.95 -3.80
CA HIS A 18 -26.53 -3.68 -3.96
C HIS A 18 -26.46 -2.98 -2.59
N SER A 19 -25.49 -3.37 -1.77
CA SER A 19 -25.10 -2.58 -0.62
C SER A 19 -24.13 -1.51 -1.11
N GLY A 20 -24.65 -0.29 -1.26
CA GLY A 20 -23.88 0.90 -1.51
C GLY A 20 -22.96 1.17 -0.33
N ASP A 21 -21.75 0.63 -0.38
CA ASP A 21 -20.69 1.03 0.53
C ASP A 21 -19.82 2.06 -0.18
N SER A 22 -19.98 3.30 0.25
CA SER A 22 -19.18 4.46 -0.12
C SER A 22 -17.72 4.21 0.24
N ARG A 23 -17.02 3.46 -0.62
CA ARG A 23 -15.56 3.36 -0.59
C ARG A 23 -15.03 4.76 -0.82
N LYS A 24 -14.68 5.44 0.27
CA LYS A 24 -13.79 6.61 0.25
C LYS A 24 -12.58 6.18 -0.56
N LYS A 25 -12.52 6.61 -1.82
CA LYS A 25 -11.32 6.46 -2.66
C LYS A 25 -10.20 7.07 -1.85
N ALA A 26 -9.22 6.28 -1.44
CA ALA A 26 -8.02 6.77 -0.81
C ALA A 26 -7.39 7.77 -1.80
N VAL A 27 -7.52 9.06 -1.50
CA VAL A 27 -6.99 10.11 -2.34
C VAL A 27 -5.47 10.07 -2.14
N PRO A 28 -4.67 9.93 -3.21
CA PRO A 28 -3.23 9.95 -3.08
C PRO A 28 -2.82 11.29 -2.49
N PHE A 29 -1.98 11.23 -1.44
CA PHE A 29 -1.28 12.34 -0.80
C PHE A 29 -1.83 13.72 -1.17
N ALA A 30 -2.83 14.20 -0.42
CA ALA A 30 -3.18 15.60 -0.49
C ALA A 30 -1.98 16.38 0.08
N HIS A 31 -1.02 16.74 -0.79
CA HIS A 31 0.15 17.56 -0.47
C HIS A 31 -0.20 18.82 0.32
N LYS A 32 -1.45 19.30 0.22
CA LYS A 32 -1.99 20.42 0.99
C LYS A 32 -2.10 20.13 2.49
N GLU A 33 -2.42 18.91 2.91
CA GLU A 33 -2.53 18.55 4.33
C GLU A 33 -1.14 18.41 4.96
N LEU A 34 -0.20 17.73 4.28
CA LEU A 34 1.20 17.65 4.73
C LEU A 34 1.85 19.03 4.76
N LYS A 35 1.61 19.87 3.73
CA LYS A 35 2.10 21.24 3.67
C LYS A 35 1.51 22.11 4.77
N LYS A 36 0.19 22.04 5.02
CA LYS A 36 -0.46 22.75 6.13
C LYS A 36 0.04 22.28 7.49
N SER A 37 0.31 20.98 7.65
CA SER A 37 0.84 20.41 8.90
C SER A 37 2.29 20.86 9.12
N LEU A 38 3.11 20.92 8.06
CA LEU A 38 4.45 21.52 8.09
C LEU A 38 4.40 23.03 8.37
N GLU A 39 3.50 23.77 7.73
CA GLU A 39 3.30 25.21 7.94
C GLU A 39 2.80 25.51 9.35
N ALA A 40 1.92 24.68 9.92
CA ALA A 40 1.47 24.78 11.31
C ALA A 40 2.61 24.48 12.30
N ILE A 41 3.42 23.46 12.01
CA ILE A 41 4.63 23.10 12.78
C ILE A 41 5.67 24.24 12.77
N VAL A 42 5.78 24.99 11.68
CA VAL A 42 6.66 26.17 11.54
C VAL A 42 6.04 27.43 12.17
N SER A 43 4.71 27.51 12.25
CA SER A 43 3.99 28.70 12.74
C SER A 43 3.61 28.64 14.22
N GLU A 44 3.64 27.47 14.87
CA GLU A 44 3.55 27.33 16.34
C GLU A 44 4.87 27.73 17.02
N SER A 45 5.25 29.00 16.85
CA SER A 45 6.22 29.68 17.71
C SER A 45 5.44 30.44 18.79
N ASP A 46 5.12 29.74 19.88
CA ASP A 46 4.46 30.31 21.05
C ASP A 46 5.41 31.35 21.71
N PRO A 47 4.99 32.59 22.04
CA PRO A 47 5.85 33.59 22.68
C PRO A 47 5.97 33.28 24.18
N GLY A 48 6.53 32.11 24.49
CA GLY A 48 6.91 31.69 25.83
C GLY A 48 8.23 32.31 26.29
N PRO A 49 8.54 32.25 27.60
CA PRO A 49 9.75 32.85 28.18
C PRO A 49 10.99 32.34 27.45
N ARG A 50 11.87 33.28 27.06
CA ARG A 50 13.07 33.08 26.23
C ARG A 50 13.82 31.80 26.60
N ARG A 51 13.54 30.72 25.88
CA ARG A 51 14.38 29.54 25.90
C ARG A 51 15.72 29.90 25.25
N PRO A 52 16.82 29.24 25.62
CA PRO A 52 18.07 29.39 24.90
C PRO A 52 17.79 29.11 23.42
N VAL A 53 18.17 30.02 22.51
CA VAL A 53 17.94 29.89 21.05
C VAL A 53 18.34 28.51 20.52
N LEU A 54 19.36 27.90 21.13
CA LEU A 54 19.82 26.56 20.82
C LEU A 54 18.77 25.46 21.12
N GLU A 55 18.06 25.55 22.24
CA GLU A 55 17.00 24.59 22.63
C GLU A 55 15.78 24.67 21.71
N ASP A 56 15.41 25.87 21.27
CA ASP A 56 14.32 26.06 20.31
C ASP A 56 14.71 25.45 18.96
N MET A 57 15.92 25.72 18.46
CA MET A 57 16.43 25.10 17.23
C MET A 57 16.48 23.56 17.31
N PHE A 58 16.88 22.98 18.44
CA PHE A 58 16.85 21.52 18.63
C PHE A 58 15.41 20.99 18.65
N THR A 59 14.48 21.73 19.23
CA THR A 59 13.07 21.36 19.30
C THR A 59 12.43 21.38 17.91
N ASP A 60 12.66 22.43 17.12
CA ASP A 60 12.14 22.54 15.76
C ASP A 60 12.71 21.46 14.85
N LYS A 61 14.01 21.19 14.97
CA LYS A 61 14.67 20.13 14.20
C LYS A 61 14.17 18.74 14.62
N ALA A 62 13.92 18.51 15.91
CA ALA A 62 13.31 17.26 16.39
C ALA A 62 11.88 17.09 15.85
N ARG A 63 11.08 18.16 15.85
CA ARG A 63 9.71 18.18 15.32
C ARG A 63 9.70 17.89 13.82
N THR A 64 10.59 18.51 13.07
CA THR A 64 10.76 18.27 11.62
C THR A 64 11.15 16.82 11.34
N LEU A 65 12.14 16.29 12.07
CA LEU A 65 12.56 14.89 11.91
C LEU A 65 11.45 13.91 12.25
N LYS A 66 10.68 14.18 13.31
CA LYS A 66 9.52 13.38 13.69
C LYS A 66 8.45 13.38 12.59
N ALA A 67 8.15 14.55 12.02
CA ALA A 67 7.21 14.67 10.90
C ALA A 67 7.70 13.88 9.67
N SER A 68 8.99 13.98 9.32
CA SER A 68 9.58 13.21 8.23
C SER A 68 9.50 11.70 8.45
N VAL A 69 9.76 11.22 9.67
CA VAL A 69 9.64 9.80 10.03
C VAL A 69 8.19 9.32 9.88
N ASN A 70 7.22 10.09 10.38
CA ASN A 70 5.80 9.75 10.26
C ASN A 70 5.35 9.71 8.78
N ALA A 71 5.74 10.72 7.99
CA ALA A 71 5.42 10.77 6.56
C ALA A 71 6.00 9.55 5.81
N LEU A 72 7.23 9.12 6.15
CA LEU A 72 7.83 7.92 5.55
C LEU A 72 7.08 6.64 5.94
N LEU A 73 6.60 6.53 7.18
CA LEU A 73 5.81 5.37 7.63
C LEU A 73 4.45 5.31 6.91
N GLU A 74 3.77 6.44 6.80
CA GLU A 74 2.50 6.55 6.07
C GLU A 74 2.66 6.20 4.58
N GLU A 75 3.72 6.70 3.93
CA GLU A 75 4.02 6.38 2.54
C GLU A 75 4.33 4.90 2.33
N ILE A 76 5.07 4.26 3.26
CA ILE A 76 5.33 2.81 3.22
C ILE A 76 4.01 2.04 3.30
N GLN A 77 3.14 2.37 4.25
CA GLN A 77 1.86 1.70 4.42
C GLN A 77 0.98 1.88 3.18
N LEU A 78 0.88 3.10 2.66
CA LEU A 78 0.10 3.39 1.46
C LEU A 78 0.55 2.55 0.26
N ARG A 79 1.87 2.43 0.02
CA ARG A 79 2.39 1.61 -1.08
C ARG A 79 2.11 0.13 -0.88
N GLN A 80 2.18 -0.36 0.36
CA GLN A 80 1.82 -1.75 0.66
C GLN A 80 0.35 -2.02 0.37
N ASP A 81 -0.55 -1.13 0.81
CA ASP A 81 -1.99 -1.27 0.60
C ASP A 81 -2.35 -1.20 -0.90
N LEU A 82 -1.74 -0.26 -1.63
CA LEU A 82 -1.95 -0.11 -3.07
C LEU A 82 -1.46 -1.34 -3.82
N ASN A 83 -0.28 -1.84 -3.48
CA ASN A 83 0.27 -3.07 -4.05
C ASN A 83 -0.64 -4.26 -3.79
N THR A 84 -1.10 -4.47 -2.54
CA THR A 84 -2.06 -5.54 -2.23
C THR A 84 -3.34 -5.41 -3.05
N SER A 85 -3.87 -4.19 -3.20
CA SER A 85 -5.06 -3.94 -4.03
C SER A 85 -4.82 -4.28 -5.51
N HIS A 86 -3.68 -3.87 -6.08
CA HIS A 86 -3.29 -4.18 -7.45
C HIS A 86 -3.13 -5.69 -7.67
N PHE A 87 -2.43 -6.37 -6.77
CA PHE A 87 -2.25 -7.82 -6.83
C PHE A 87 -3.60 -8.56 -6.77
N ASN A 88 -4.51 -8.14 -5.91
CA ASN A 88 -5.85 -8.73 -5.84
C ASN A 88 -6.61 -8.54 -7.15
N LYS A 89 -6.60 -7.34 -7.73
CA LYS A 89 -7.26 -7.08 -9.03
C LYS A 89 -6.68 -7.94 -10.16
N MET A 90 -5.35 -8.06 -10.25
CA MET A 90 -4.70 -8.90 -11.24
C MET A 90 -5.06 -10.38 -11.05
N ASN A 91 -5.08 -10.86 -9.80
CA ASN A 91 -5.49 -12.23 -9.50
C ASN A 91 -6.95 -12.48 -9.86
N ASP A 92 -7.85 -11.55 -9.55
CA ASP A 92 -9.28 -11.64 -9.89
C ASP A 92 -9.46 -11.72 -11.41
N GLU A 93 -8.72 -10.90 -12.16
CA GLU A 93 -8.73 -10.90 -13.62
C GLU A 93 -8.19 -12.22 -14.20
N ILE A 94 -7.07 -12.73 -13.67
CA ILE A 94 -6.51 -14.03 -14.07
C ILE A 94 -7.51 -15.16 -13.79
N CYS A 95 -8.19 -15.14 -12.64
CA CYS A 95 -9.23 -16.12 -12.31
C CYS A 95 -10.42 -16.03 -13.28
N ARG A 96 -10.86 -14.81 -13.64
CA ARG A 96 -11.92 -14.59 -14.64
C ARG A 96 -11.52 -15.17 -15.99
N GLN A 97 -10.31 -14.90 -16.47
CA GLN A 97 -9.80 -15.41 -17.75
C GLN A 97 -9.69 -16.94 -17.76
N HIS A 98 -9.26 -17.56 -16.66
CA HIS A 98 -9.30 -19.02 -16.53
C HIS A 98 -10.73 -19.58 -16.56
N THR A 99 -11.68 -18.89 -15.94
CA THR A 99 -13.10 -19.26 -15.98
C THR A 99 -13.64 -19.20 -17.41
N GLU A 100 -13.29 -18.15 -18.17
CA GLU A 100 -13.63 -18.01 -19.58
C GLU A 100 -13.03 -19.15 -20.44
N LEU A 101 -11.76 -19.51 -20.20
CA LEU A 101 -11.13 -20.64 -20.88
C LEU A 101 -11.89 -21.96 -20.65
N MET A 102 -12.27 -22.24 -19.40
CA MET A 102 -13.06 -23.44 -19.08
C MET A 102 -14.42 -23.46 -19.79
N GLN A 103 -15.08 -22.30 -19.92
CA GLN A 103 -16.34 -22.19 -20.66
C GLN A 103 -16.14 -22.47 -22.15
N LEU A 104 -15.08 -21.95 -22.77
CA LEU A 104 -14.74 -22.22 -24.17
C LEU A 104 -14.32 -23.69 -24.40
N ASP A 105 -13.75 -24.35 -23.40
CA ASP A 105 -13.47 -25.80 -23.46
C ASP A 105 -14.79 -26.60 -23.45
N ASN A 106 -15.74 -26.27 -22.58
CA ASN A 106 -17.04 -26.96 -22.52
C ASN A 106 -17.87 -26.80 -23.81
N ILE A 107 -17.80 -25.65 -24.50
CA ILE A 107 -18.54 -25.41 -25.74
C ILE A 107 -18.00 -26.27 -26.89
N ARG A 108 -16.69 -26.50 -26.94
CA ARG A 108 -16.04 -27.30 -27.98
C ARG A 108 -16.57 -28.74 -28.02
N ASP A 109 -16.88 -29.31 -26.86
CA ASP A 109 -17.41 -30.67 -26.76
C ASP A 109 -18.84 -30.79 -27.32
N SER A 110 -19.51 -29.66 -27.57
CA SER A 110 -20.94 -29.61 -27.93
C SER A 110 -21.24 -29.13 -29.35
N TYR A 111 -20.25 -28.72 -30.17
CA TYR A 111 -20.50 -28.05 -31.47
C TYR A 111 -19.64 -28.56 -32.65
N PRO A 112 -20.13 -28.47 -33.92
CA PRO A 112 -19.43 -28.98 -35.10
C PRO A 112 -18.23 -28.13 -35.53
N PHE A 113 -17.37 -28.77 -36.33
CA PHE A 113 -16.00 -28.41 -36.73
C PHE A 113 -15.76 -26.95 -37.21
N ASP A 114 -16.73 -26.25 -37.82
CA ASP A 114 -16.51 -24.90 -38.38
C ASP A 114 -16.38 -23.78 -37.34
N LEU A 115 -16.89 -23.94 -36.11
CA LEU A 115 -16.70 -22.96 -35.03
C LEU A 115 -15.33 -23.09 -34.31
N THR A 116 -14.58 -24.16 -34.61
CA THR A 116 -13.39 -24.51 -33.81
C THR A 116 -12.24 -23.52 -33.99
N ARG A 117 -12.08 -22.94 -35.18
CA ARG A 117 -11.00 -21.98 -35.46
C ARG A 117 -11.15 -20.69 -34.66
N ASP A 118 -12.36 -20.13 -34.62
CA ASP A 118 -12.62 -18.88 -33.90
C ASP A 118 -12.52 -19.08 -32.37
N LEU A 119 -12.89 -20.27 -31.89
CA LEU A 119 -12.69 -20.69 -30.48
C LEU A 119 -11.20 -20.83 -30.15
N ASP A 120 -10.41 -21.43 -31.03
CA ASP A 120 -8.97 -21.59 -30.83
C ASP A 120 -8.24 -20.24 -30.82
N GLU A 121 -8.64 -19.30 -31.68
CA GLU A 121 -8.12 -17.93 -31.66
C GLU A 121 -8.49 -17.19 -30.36
N ALA A 122 -9.74 -17.30 -29.92
CA ALA A 122 -10.17 -16.73 -28.64
C ALA A 122 -9.39 -17.31 -27.46
N LYS A 123 -9.16 -18.64 -27.43
CA LYS A 123 -8.33 -19.29 -26.41
C LYS A 123 -6.89 -18.83 -26.45
N ALA A 124 -6.29 -18.71 -27.63
CA ALA A 124 -4.93 -18.21 -27.79
C ALA A 124 -4.80 -16.78 -27.24
N ARG A 125 -5.77 -15.91 -27.53
CA ARG A 125 -5.83 -14.55 -26.99
C ARG A 125 -5.94 -14.53 -25.48
N ILE A 126 -6.87 -15.30 -24.89
CA ILE A 126 -7.02 -15.35 -23.42
C ILE A 126 -5.74 -15.88 -22.76
N LYS A 127 -5.12 -16.94 -23.30
CA LYS A 127 -3.83 -17.46 -22.79
C LYS A 127 -2.72 -16.41 -22.87
N SER A 128 -2.65 -15.64 -23.96
CA SER A 128 -1.70 -14.52 -24.08
C SER A 128 -1.92 -13.47 -22.99
N ASN A 129 -3.18 -13.07 -22.78
CA ASN A 129 -3.54 -12.09 -21.75
C ASN A 129 -3.17 -12.57 -20.34
N VAL A 130 -3.42 -13.85 -20.01
CA VAL A 130 -3.01 -14.42 -18.72
C VAL A 130 -1.48 -14.34 -18.55
N LEU A 131 -0.72 -14.68 -19.60
CA LEU A 131 0.74 -14.60 -19.56
C LEU A 131 1.25 -13.16 -19.38
N GLU A 132 0.59 -12.19 -20.02
CA GLU A 132 0.90 -10.77 -19.86
C GLU A 132 0.60 -10.27 -18.44
N LEU A 133 -0.58 -10.60 -17.89
CA LEU A 133 -0.95 -10.25 -16.52
C LEU A 133 0.01 -10.88 -15.49
N GLU A 134 0.43 -12.12 -15.69
CA GLU A 134 1.42 -12.77 -14.84
C GLU A 134 2.80 -12.09 -14.96
N ARG A 135 3.17 -11.61 -16.15
CA ARG A 135 4.41 -10.83 -16.35
C ARG A 135 4.32 -9.49 -15.62
N GLU A 136 3.23 -8.75 -15.81
CA GLU A 136 2.97 -7.47 -15.15
C GLU A 136 2.98 -7.62 -13.63
N LYS A 137 2.30 -8.64 -13.10
CA LYS A 137 2.29 -8.97 -11.67
C LYS A 137 3.70 -9.18 -11.09
N ARG A 138 4.58 -9.90 -11.80
CA ARG A 138 5.97 -10.07 -11.36
C ARG A 138 6.75 -8.76 -11.41
N GLN A 139 6.56 -7.98 -12.47
CA GLN A 139 7.25 -6.70 -12.63
C GLN A 139 6.83 -5.70 -11.54
N GLU A 140 5.53 -5.52 -11.32
CA GLU A 140 4.98 -4.69 -10.26
C GLU A 140 5.49 -5.12 -8.89
N GLY A 141 5.54 -6.43 -8.62
CA GLY A 141 6.11 -6.96 -7.39
C GLY A 141 7.57 -6.56 -7.16
N LEU A 142 8.39 -6.56 -8.22
CA LEU A 142 9.80 -6.14 -8.14
C LEU A 142 9.95 -4.63 -7.95
N GLU A 143 9.12 -3.83 -8.62
CA GLU A 143 9.12 -2.37 -8.49
C GLU A 143 8.67 -1.94 -7.10
N CYS A 144 7.56 -2.48 -6.61
CA CYS A 144 7.09 -2.25 -5.25
C CYS A 144 8.14 -2.67 -4.20
N TRP A 145 8.77 -3.83 -4.38
CA TRP A 145 9.85 -4.25 -3.47
C TRP A 145 11.02 -3.25 -3.46
N ARG A 146 11.44 -2.76 -4.62
CA ARG A 146 12.52 -1.77 -4.76
C ARG A 146 12.16 -0.47 -4.08
N ASP A 147 10.95 0.03 -4.28
CA ASP A 147 10.44 1.25 -3.67
C ASP A 147 10.37 1.14 -2.15
N LEU A 148 9.84 0.03 -1.64
CA LEU A 148 9.79 -0.23 -0.20
C LEU A 148 11.18 -0.30 0.41
N MET A 149 12.15 -0.92 -0.27
CA MET A 149 13.54 -0.95 0.19
C MET A 149 14.15 0.45 0.23
N PHE A 150 13.88 1.30 -0.76
CA PHE A 150 14.31 2.69 -0.78
C PHE A 150 13.71 3.49 0.38
N LEU A 151 12.39 3.39 0.58
CA LEU A 151 11.70 4.08 1.68
C LEU A 151 12.20 3.62 3.05
N LYS A 152 12.41 2.32 3.25
CA LYS A 152 13.00 1.78 4.48
C LYS A 152 14.41 2.31 4.72
N LYS A 153 15.22 2.45 3.68
CA LYS A 153 16.56 3.06 3.79
C LYS A 153 16.48 4.53 4.24
N TYR A 154 15.55 5.31 3.68
CA TYR A 154 15.31 6.70 4.10
C TYR A 154 14.78 6.79 5.53
N LEU A 155 13.90 5.86 5.93
CA LEU A 155 13.37 5.78 7.29
C LEU A 155 14.51 5.51 8.29
N MET A 156 15.34 4.50 8.03
CA MET A 156 16.50 4.18 8.87
C MET A 156 17.47 5.36 8.98
N ARG A 157 17.67 6.10 7.88
CA ARG A 157 18.51 7.31 7.89
C ARG A 157 17.89 8.41 8.77
N SER A 158 16.60 8.68 8.61
CA SER A 158 15.88 9.70 9.38
C SER A 158 15.84 9.37 10.88
N LEU A 159 15.67 8.10 11.23
CA LEU A 159 15.74 7.62 12.62
C LEU A 159 17.15 7.78 13.21
N LYS A 160 18.20 7.47 12.44
CA LYS A 160 19.58 7.70 12.87
C LYS A 160 19.81 9.19 13.17
N ASP A 161 19.40 10.07 12.27
CA ASP A 161 19.56 11.52 12.43
C ASP A 161 18.75 12.03 13.65
N TYR A 162 17.56 11.48 13.89
CA TYR A 162 16.76 11.75 15.09
C TYR A 162 17.45 11.32 16.39
N TRP A 163 18.02 10.10 16.44
CA TRP A 163 18.75 9.64 17.62
C TRP A 163 20.07 10.37 17.86
N GLU A 164 20.77 10.77 16.79
CA GLU A 164 21.94 11.65 16.91
C GLU A 164 21.57 13.00 17.51
N LEU A 165 20.43 13.57 17.09
CA LEU A 165 19.93 14.82 17.65
C LEU A 165 19.52 14.67 19.12
N ALA A 166 18.84 13.58 19.48
CA ALA A 166 18.48 13.29 20.87
C ALA A 166 19.72 13.12 21.77
N ARG A 167 20.76 12.41 21.29
CA ARG A 167 22.03 12.28 22.02
C ARG A 167 22.73 13.62 22.23
N ARG A 168 22.79 14.47 21.18
CA ARG A 168 23.38 15.82 21.28
C ARG A 168 22.61 16.70 22.25
N ARG A 169 21.28 16.65 22.24
CA ARG A 169 20.44 17.38 23.20
C ARG A 169 20.74 16.96 24.64
N ASN A 170 20.82 15.66 24.92
CA ASN A 170 21.10 15.14 26.26
C ASN A 170 22.53 15.48 26.74
N ALA A 171 23.50 15.56 25.82
CA ALA A 171 24.86 15.97 26.14
C ALA A 171 24.99 17.47 26.45
N LEU A 172 24.10 18.29 25.87
CA LEU A 172 24.10 19.75 26.02
C LEU A 172 23.23 20.25 27.17
N SER A 173 22.43 19.40 27.83
CA SER A 173 21.69 19.77 29.04
C SER A 173 22.60 19.67 30.28
N PRO A 174 23.15 20.78 30.80
CA PRO A 174 24.08 20.73 31.92
C PRO A 174 23.32 21.13 33.19
N SER A 175 22.59 20.20 33.84
CA SER A 175 22.16 20.37 35.25
C SER A 175 21.38 19.16 35.80
N LYS A 176 22.11 18.20 36.38
CA LYS A 176 21.69 17.43 37.56
C LYS A 176 22.84 17.21 38.55
N LEU A 177 23.89 18.03 38.50
CA LEU A 177 25.13 17.83 39.26
C LEU A 177 25.51 18.97 40.22
N THR A 178 24.64 19.97 40.45
CA THR A 178 24.95 21.10 41.34
C THR A 178 23.90 21.33 42.43
N SER A 179 23.32 20.28 43.01
CA SER A 179 22.49 20.38 44.22
C SER A 179 23.03 19.58 45.42
N SER A 180 24.30 19.19 45.42
CA SER A 180 24.89 18.39 46.52
C SER A 180 26.18 18.98 47.10
N ILE A 181 26.51 20.24 46.79
CA ILE A 181 27.66 20.93 47.40
C ILE A 181 27.16 22.22 48.06
N THR A 182 26.40 22.08 49.14
CA THR A 182 26.33 23.02 50.28
C THR A 182 25.33 22.45 51.28
N SER A 183 25.82 21.67 52.25
CA SER A 183 25.35 21.59 53.64
C SER A 183 26.40 20.89 54.45
#